data_AF-A0A936R0G5-F1
#
_entry.id   AF-A0A936R0G5-F1
#
_cell.length_a   1.000
_cell.length_b   1.000
_cell.length_c   1.000
_cell.angle_alpha   90.00
_cell.angle_beta   90.00
_cell.angle_gamma   90.00
#
_symmetry.space_group_name_H-M   'P 1'
#
loop_
_entity.id
_entity.type
_entity.pdbx_description
1 polymer ?
#
loop_
_entity_poly.entity_id
_entity_poly.type
_entity_poly.pdbx_seq_one_letter_code
_entity_poly.pdbx_strand_id
1 'polypeptide(L)'
;MPQLPSGEPSPADGSLPEFALTAYARGGRPFGLYVHVPFCAVRCGYCDFNTYTLGELAGARGATTAAYAVGARAEIRLAGEVLRPGRALDTVFFGGGTPTMLPTDELVALLEEVEQSFGLAPGAEVTVEANPDTVDPQRLTRLAAAGVTRLSVGMQSAVPHVLATLDRTHGPSSVPAAVAAARDAGLQTSLDLIYGTPGESLADWRRSLEAALDTGADHISAYALVVEDGTALARRVRRGEVLAPDPDDEAAKYEIAEEVLRGAGFAWYEVSNWARDPAARSRHNLGYWVGGDWWGIGPGAHSHVGGVRWWNHKHPTRYTELLGQGRSPAAAREVLTPRERLEELVMLRLRLADGLPLDHLEPAGRARVGALVADGLVEGVAAVRDRTVVLTLRGRLLADLVVRELLSG
;
A
#
# COMPACT_ATOMS: atom_id res chain seq x y z
N MET A 1 1.11 -4.42 -17.52
CA MET A 1 0.34 -4.71 -16.30
C MET A 1 0.60 -6.16 -15.93
N PRO A 2 0.88 -6.46 -14.65
CA PRO A 2 1.09 -7.82 -14.17
C PRO A 2 -0.12 -8.68 -14.49
N GLN A 3 0.04 -9.99 -14.60
CA GLN A 3 -1.10 -10.90 -14.79
C GLN A 3 -1.87 -11.08 -13.48
N LEU A 4 -3.17 -11.39 -13.55
CA LEU A 4 -3.90 -11.80 -12.34
C LEU A 4 -3.48 -13.23 -11.98
N PRO A 5 -3.47 -13.60 -10.68
CA PRO A 5 -3.27 -14.98 -10.28
C PRO A 5 -4.36 -15.89 -10.88
N SER A 6 -4.04 -17.18 -11.01
CA SER A 6 -5.06 -18.21 -11.19
C SER A 6 -5.85 -18.37 -9.90
N GLY A 7 -7.14 -18.71 -10.00
CA GLY A 7 -7.97 -18.97 -8.83
C GLY A 7 -9.25 -19.69 -9.21
N GLU A 8 -10.03 -20.07 -8.21
CA GLU A 8 -11.36 -20.63 -8.41
C GLU A 8 -12.38 -19.53 -8.76
N PRO A 9 -13.45 -19.86 -9.52
CA PRO A 9 -14.51 -18.90 -9.82
C PRO A 9 -15.12 -18.32 -8.55
N SER A 10 -15.30 -16.99 -8.52
CA SER A 10 -16.00 -16.32 -7.43
C SER A 10 -17.53 -16.38 -7.62
N PRO A 11 -18.32 -16.53 -6.53
CA PRO A 11 -19.77 -16.45 -6.59
C PRO A 11 -20.26 -15.13 -7.19
N ALA A 12 -21.30 -15.18 -8.02
CA ALA A 12 -21.84 -13.99 -8.69
C ALA A 12 -22.46 -12.97 -7.72
N ASP A 13 -22.85 -13.38 -6.52
CA ASP A 13 -23.35 -12.53 -5.45
C ASP A 13 -22.24 -12.01 -4.51
N GLY A 14 -20.99 -12.44 -4.71
CA GLY A 14 -19.86 -12.07 -3.87
C GLY A 14 -19.80 -12.78 -2.52
N SER A 15 -20.64 -13.79 -2.29
CA SER A 15 -20.70 -14.52 -1.02
C SER A 15 -19.36 -15.15 -0.62
N LEU A 16 -19.07 -15.09 0.68
CA LEU A 16 -17.92 -15.73 1.30
C LEU A 16 -18.35 -17.02 2.03
N PRO A 17 -17.47 -18.02 2.14
CA PRO A 17 -17.70 -19.20 2.98
C PRO A 17 -18.00 -18.83 4.44
N GLU A 18 -18.85 -19.63 5.08
CA GLU A 18 -19.28 -19.42 6.47
C GLU A 18 -18.12 -19.31 7.47
N PHE A 19 -17.06 -20.10 7.29
CA PHE A 19 -15.89 -20.05 8.18
C PHE A 19 -15.19 -18.68 8.14
N ALA A 20 -15.20 -18.02 6.97
CA ALA A 20 -14.57 -16.72 6.78
C ALA A 20 -15.40 -15.62 7.44
N LEU A 21 -16.73 -15.66 7.27
CA LEU A 21 -17.67 -14.76 7.93
C LEU A 21 -17.64 -14.93 9.45
N THR A 22 -17.61 -16.17 9.93
CA THR A 22 -17.44 -16.46 11.36
C THR A 22 -16.12 -15.91 11.89
N ALA A 23 -15.01 -16.07 11.16
CA ALA A 23 -13.72 -15.52 11.57
C ALA A 23 -13.72 -13.99 11.60
N TYR A 24 -14.32 -13.35 10.59
CA TYR A 24 -14.50 -11.90 10.53
C TYR A 24 -15.33 -11.37 11.70
N ALA A 25 -16.47 -12.00 11.98
CA ALA A 25 -17.42 -11.60 13.01
C ALA A 25 -16.86 -11.74 14.44
N ARG A 26 -15.94 -12.69 14.68
CA ARG A 26 -15.23 -12.80 15.97
C ARG A 26 -14.41 -11.56 16.31
N GLY A 27 -14.01 -10.77 15.30
CA GLY A 27 -13.19 -9.57 15.49
C GLY A 27 -11.76 -9.87 15.96
N GLY A 28 -11.11 -8.86 16.53
CA GLY A 28 -9.74 -8.97 17.08
C GLY A 28 -8.61 -8.82 16.05
N ARG A 29 -8.95 -8.52 14.78
CA ARG A 29 -8.00 -8.14 13.73
C ARG A 29 -8.39 -6.80 13.13
N PRO A 30 -7.43 -5.97 12.67
CA PRO A 30 -7.76 -4.75 11.94
C PRO A 30 -8.66 -5.05 10.75
N PHE A 31 -9.62 -4.17 10.49
CA PHE A 31 -10.50 -4.23 9.32
C PHE A 31 -10.39 -2.93 8.52
N GLY A 32 -9.98 -3.05 7.25
CA GLY A 32 -9.78 -1.92 6.36
C GLY A 32 -10.59 -1.99 5.06
N LEU A 33 -10.79 -0.84 4.44
CA LEU A 33 -11.32 -0.75 3.08
C LEU A 33 -10.27 -0.08 2.18
N TYR A 34 -9.93 -0.72 1.06
CA TYR A 34 -9.05 -0.13 0.05
C TYR A 34 -9.87 0.23 -1.18
N VAL A 35 -9.85 1.49 -1.60
CA VAL A 35 -10.56 1.98 -2.79
C VAL A 35 -9.54 2.27 -3.88
N HIS A 36 -9.45 1.36 -4.85
CA HIS A 36 -8.57 1.45 -6.00
C HIS A 36 -9.17 2.36 -7.08
N VAL A 37 -8.65 3.59 -7.18
CA VAL A 37 -8.99 4.53 -8.26
C VAL A 37 -7.99 4.32 -9.41
N PRO A 38 -8.43 3.81 -10.57
CA PRO A 38 -7.51 3.29 -11.59
C PRO A 38 -6.95 4.38 -12.53
N PHE A 39 -7.24 5.66 -12.29
CA PHE A 39 -6.96 6.73 -13.25
C PHE A 39 -5.67 7.48 -12.93
N CYS A 40 -4.86 7.73 -13.96
CA CYS A 40 -3.68 8.60 -13.88
C CYS A 40 -3.71 9.64 -14.99
N ALA A 41 -3.07 10.79 -14.77
CA ALA A 41 -2.80 11.75 -15.84
C ALA A 41 -1.79 11.18 -16.85
N VAL A 42 -0.73 10.54 -16.31
CA VAL A 42 0.33 9.86 -17.07
C VAL A 42 0.63 8.51 -16.43
N ARG A 43 1.03 7.53 -17.25
CA ARG A 43 1.51 6.25 -16.76
C ARG A 43 3.03 6.31 -16.59
N CYS A 44 3.48 6.37 -15.34
CA CYS A 44 4.91 6.36 -15.03
C CYS A 44 5.56 5.05 -15.54
N GLY A 45 6.75 5.12 -16.13
CA GLY A 45 7.35 3.98 -16.83
C GLY A 45 7.67 2.78 -15.94
N TYR A 46 7.86 3.00 -14.65
CA TYR A 46 8.12 1.97 -13.62
C TYR A 46 6.83 1.38 -13.02
N CYS A 47 5.69 2.06 -13.15
CA CYS A 47 4.47 1.71 -12.44
C CYS A 47 3.83 0.43 -12.99
N ASP A 48 3.73 -0.57 -12.12
CA ASP A 48 3.14 -1.87 -12.38
C ASP A 48 1.67 -1.95 -11.92
N PHE A 49 1.16 -0.95 -11.20
CA PHE A 49 -0.23 -0.90 -10.75
C PHE A 49 -1.24 -0.97 -11.90
N ASN A 50 -2.47 -1.41 -11.57
CA ASN A 50 -3.60 -1.50 -12.50
C ASN A 50 -4.18 -0.12 -12.84
N THR A 51 -3.39 0.66 -13.60
CA THR A 51 -3.68 2.06 -13.90
C THR A 51 -3.85 2.31 -15.39
N TYR A 52 -4.65 3.34 -15.68
CA TYR A 52 -5.03 3.76 -17.01
C TYR A 52 -5.04 5.28 -17.09
N THR A 53 -4.54 5.80 -18.20
CA THR A 53 -4.75 7.20 -18.58
C THR A 53 -6.16 7.35 -19.15
N LEU A 54 -6.75 8.54 -19.01
CA LEU A 54 -8.06 8.82 -19.61
C LEU A 54 -8.02 8.70 -21.15
N GLY A 55 -6.87 8.91 -21.77
CA GLY A 55 -6.65 8.69 -23.20
C GLY A 55 -6.71 7.22 -23.61
N GLU A 56 -6.11 6.31 -22.83
CA GLU A 56 -6.17 4.85 -23.08
C GLU A 56 -7.60 4.31 -22.99
N LEU A 57 -8.45 4.96 -22.19
CA LEU A 57 -9.87 4.59 -22.01
C LEU A 57 -10.81 5.34 -22.96
N ALA A 58 -10.29 6.22 -23.82
CA ALA A 58 -11.11 6.99 -24.74
C ALA A 58 -11.90 6.06 -25.68
N GLY A 59 -13.23 6.21 -25.67
CA GLY A 59 -14.15 5.39 -26.46
C GLY A 59 -14.54 4.05 -25.82
N ALA A 60 -13.90 3.65 -24.71
CA ALA A 60 -14.34 2.49 -23.95
C ALA A 60 -15.61 2.83 -23.16
N ARG A 61 -16.71 2.13 -23.45
CA ARG A 61 -17.98 2.31 -22.72
C ARG A 61 -17.79 1.92 -21.25
N GLY A 62 -18.34 2.71 -20.34
CA GLY A 62 -18.29 2.45 -18.89
C GLY A 62 -16.92 2.68 -18.22
N ALA A 63 -15.92 3.19 -18.94
CA ALA A 63 -14.58 3.41 -18.40
C ALA A 63 -14.29 4.91 -18.07
N THR A 64 -15.31 5.67 -17.70
CA THR A 64 -15.16 7.08 -17.27
C THR A 64 -15.05 7.17 -15.75
N THR A 65 -14.57 8.31 -15.24
CA THR A 65 -14.52 8.59 -13.80
C THR A 65 -15.92 8.51 -13.15
N ALA A 66 -16.95 9.02 -13.81
CA ALA A 66 -18.33 8.96 -13.34
C ALA A 66 -18.89 7.51 -13.33
N ALA A 67 -18.65 6.73 -14.38
CA ALA A 67 -19.09 5.33 -14.43
C ALA A 67 -18.38 4.50 -13.36
N TYR A 68 -17.09 4.76 -13.14
CA TYR A 68 -16.33 4.17 -12.04
C TYR A 68 -16.93 4.52 -10.68
N ALA A 69 -17.23 5.80 -10.40
CA ALA A 69 -17.75 6.22 -9.10
C ALA A 69 -19.09 5.53 -8.78
N VAL A 70 -19.99 5.40 -9.77
CA VAL A 70 -21.24 4.64 -9.63
C VAL A 70 -20.97 3.16 -9.33
N GLY A 71 -20.04 2.54 -10.06
CA GLY A 71 -19.64 1.15 -9.84
C GLY A 71 -19.04 0.95 -8.44
N ALA A 72 -18.08 1.77 -8.04
CA ALA A 72 -17.43 1.68 -6.73
C ALA A 72 -18.43 1.80 -5.58
N ARG A 73 -19.41 2.72 -5.67
CA ARG A 73 -20.50 2.80 -4.68
C ARG A 73 -21.39 1.55 -4.66
N ALA A 74 -21.66 0.95 -5.82
CA ALA A 74 -22.41 -0.30 -5.88
C ALA A 74 -21.64 -1.47 -5.24
N GLU A 75 -20.32 -1.52 -5.45
CA GLU A 75 -19.47 -2.54 -4.80
C GLU A 75 -19.37 -2.33 -3.28
N ILE A 76 -19.25 -1.08 -2.81
CA ILE A 76 -19.24 -0.75 -1.37
C ILE A 76 -20.52 -1.30 -0.70
N ARG A 77 -21.69 -1.09 -1.31
CA ARG A 77 -22.95 -1.65 -0.81
C ARG A 77 -22.97 -3.18 -0.83
N LEU A 78 -22.53 -3.79 -1.93
CA LEU A 78 -22.45 -5.25 -2.06
C LEU A 78 -21.57 -5.84 -0.95
N ALA A 79 -20.40 -5.25 -0.72
CA ALA A 79 -19.47 -5.65 0.32
C ALA A 79 -20.09 -5.52 1.73
N GLY A 80 -20.80 -4.42 1.99
CA GLY A 80 -21.53 -4.20 3.24
C GLY A 80 -22.62 -5.24 3.49
N GLU A 81 -23.34 -5.67 2.45
CA GLU A 81 -24.35 -6.73 2.55
C GLU A 81 -23.74 -8.12 2.77
N VAL A 82 -22.66 -8.46 2.05
CA VAL A 82 -21.95 -9.74 2.18
C VAL A 82 -21.40 -9.95 3.58
N LEU A 83 -20.92 -8.88 4.23
CA LEU A 83 -20.27 -8.95 5.54
C LEU A 83 -21.22 -8.79 6.73
N ARG A 84 -22.55 -8.91 6.55
CA ARG A 84 -23.50 -8.77 7.68
C ARG A 84 -23.45 -9.94 8.68
N PRO A 85 -23.59 -9.67 10.01
CA PRO A 85 -23.59 -8.35 10.64
C PRO A 85 -22.21 -7.68 10.55
N GLY A 86 -22.16 -6.45 10.05
CA GLY A 86 -20.92 -5.76 9.74
C GLY A 86 -20.16 -5.29 10.98
N ARG A 87 -18.86 -5.04 10.80
CA ARG A 87 -17.98 -4.36 11.75
C ARG A 87 -17.63 -2.97 11.20
N ALA A 88 -17.50 -2.00 12.11
CA ALA A 88 -16.97 -0.69 11.75
C ALA A 88 -15.54 -0.78 11.24
N LEU A 89 -15.19 0.04 10.27
CA LEU A 89 -13.86 0.08 9.67
C LEU A 89 -12.86 0.79 10.59
N ASP A 90 -11.69 0.18 10.77
CA ASP A 90 -10.54 0.82 11.42
C ASP A 90 -9.85 1.81 10.49
N THR A 91 -9.87 1.53 9.18
CA THR A 91 -9.17 2.31 8.17
C THR A 91 -9.90 2.32 6.82
N VAL A 92 -9.77 3.41 6.07
CA VAL A 92 -10.16 3.55 4.67
C VAL A 92 -8.98 4.14 3.90
N PHE A 93 -8.62 3.57 2.76
CA PHE A 93 -7.49 4.04 1.97
C PHE A 93 -7.89 4.16 0.51
N PHE A 94 -7.90 5.39 0.01
CA PHE A 94 -8.05 5.67 -1.41
C PHE A 94 -6.68 5.70 -2.05
N GLY A 95 -6.43 4.78 -2.98
CA GLY A 95 -5.14 4.67 -3.67
C GLY A 95 -5.26 4.14 -5.08
N GLY A 96 -4.14 3.65 -5.63
CA GLY A 96 -4.09 3.00 -6.93
C GLY A 96 -3.38 3.86 -7.95
N GLY A 97 -4.13 4.44 -8.90
CA GLY A 97 -3.57 5.42 -9.81
C GLY A 97 -3.34 6.76 -9.12
N THR A 98 -4.32 7.65 -9.25
CA THR A 98 -4.32 8.93 -8.56
C THR A 98 -5.76 9.20 -8.14
N PRO A 99 -6.14 8.90 -6.89
CA PRO A 99 -7.49 9.17 -6.38
C PRO A 99 -7.97 10.58 -6.65
N THR A 100 -7.06 11.54 -6.56
CA THR A 100 -7.31 12.95 -6.82
C THR A 100 -7.54 13.29 -8.31
N MET A 101 -7.55 12.32 -9.21
CA MET A 101 -8.11 12.48 -10.57
C MET A 101 -9.64 12.48 -10.58
N LEU A 102 -10.28 11.94 -9.55
CA LEU A 102 -11.73 12.08 -9.38
C LEU A 102 -12.07 13.53 -8.97
N PRO A 103 -13.25 14.05 -9.32
CA PRO A 103 -13.77 15.26 -8.68
C PRO A 103 -13.83 15.08 -7.16
N THR A 104 -13.55 16.14 -6.39
CA THR A 104 -13.56 16.09 -4.92
C THR A 104 -14.90 15.57 -4.38
N ASP A 105 -16.01 16.00 -4.98
CA ASP A 105 -17.38 15.60 -4.62
C ASP A 105 -17.59 14.09 -4.74
N GLU A 106 -16.96 13.45 -5.74
CA GLU A 106 -17.06 12.00 -5.93
C GLU A 106 -16.26 11.24 -4.87
N LEU A 107 -15.09 11.75 -4.45
CA LEU A 107 -14.34 11.16 -3.33
C LEU A 107 -15.12 11.26 -2.02
N VAL A 108 -15.74 12.42 -1.77
CA VAL A 108 -16.61 12.63 -0.60
C VAL A 108 -17.80 11.68 -0.63
N ALA A 109 -18.50 11.59 -1.77
CA ALA A 109 -19.65 10.70 -1.92
C ALA A 109 -19.27 9.22 -1.77
N LEU A 110 -18.06 8.81 -2.19
CA LEU A 110 -17.56 7.47 -1.94
C LEU A 110 -17.34 7.23 -0.44
N LEU A 111 -16.71 8.16 0.28
CA LEU A 111 -16.51 8.03 1.72
C LEU A 111 -17.83 8.01 2.50
N GLU A 112 -18.81 8.82 2.11
CA GLU A 112 -20.16 8.80 2.68
C GLU A 112 -20.84 7.43 2.49
N GLU A 113 -20.69 6.81 1.31
CA GLU A 113 -21.22 5.47 1.05
C GLU A 113 -20.53 4.40 1.92
N VAL A 114 -19.21 4.55 2.14
CA VAL A 114 -18.43 3.67 3.03
C VAL A 114 -18.94 3.77 4.45
N GLU A 115 -19.12 4.98 4.98
CA GLU A 115 -19.64 5.21 6.32
C GLU A 115 -21.07 4.64 6.48
N GLN A 116 -21.92 4.81 5.47
CA GLN A 116 -23.28 4.24 5.49
C GLN A 116 -23.30 2.70 5.46
N SER A 117 -22.38 2.08 4.72
CA SER A 117 -22.37 0.63 4.51
C SER A 117 -21.69 -0.14 5.65
N PHE A 118 -20.66 0.44 6.27
CA PHE A 118 -19.84 -0.23 7.28
C PHE A 118 -19.82 0.50 8.64
N GLY A 119 -19.99 1.81 8.64
CA GLY A 119 -19.59 2.66 9.76
C GLY A 119 -18.07 2.79 9.88
N LEU A 120 -17.63 3.81 10.61
CA LEU A 120 -16.23 4.04 10.95
C LEU A 120 -16.02 3.88 12.45
N ALA A 121 -14.96 3.20 12.85
CA ALA A 121 -14.57 3.11 14.25
C ALA A 121 -14.15 4.50 14.77
N PRO A 122 -14.32 4.81 16.06
CA PRO A 122 -13.81 6.05 16.63
C PRO A 122 -12.32 6.23 16.34
N GLY A 123 -11.97 7.35 15.71
CA GLY A 123 -10.59 7.64 15.30
C GLY A 123 -10.09 6.77 14.14
N ALA A 124 -10.97 6.24 13.28
CA ALA A 124 -10.58 5.55 12.06
C ALA A 124 -9.63 6.41 11.20
N GLU A 125 -8.63 5.76 10.59
CA GLU A 125 -7.73 6.43 9.64
C GLU A 125 -8.38 6.47 8.26
N VAL A 126 -8.49 7.65 7.66
CA VAL A 126 -8.93 7.80 6.26
C VAL A 126 -7.81 8.47 5.48
N THR A 127 -7.14 7.68 4.64
CA THR A 127 -6.02 8.13 3.81
C THR A 127 -6.45 8.33 2.35
N VAL A 128 -6.00 9.43 1.74
CA VAL A 128 -6.12 9.66 0.29
C VAL A 128 -4.72 9.83 -0.31
N GLU A 129 -4.39 9.03 -1.33
CA GLU A 129 -3.20 9.26 -2.16
C GLU A 129 -3.40 10.43 -3.13
N ALA A 130 -2.34 11.20 -3.35
CA ALA A 130 -2.32 12.33 -4.26
C ALA A 130 -1.03 12.44 -5.06
N ASN A 131 -1.18 12.90 -6.30
CA ASN A 131 -0.10 13.57 -6.99
C ASN A 131 -0.05 15.02 -6.43
N PRO A 132 1.13 15.57 -6.14
CA PRO A 132 1.23 16.94 -5.63
C PRO A 132 0.58 17.99 -6.55
N ASP A 133 0.49 17.75 -7.86
CA ASP A 133 -0.13 18.69 -8.81
C ASP A 133 -1.66 18.58 -8.91
N THR A 134 -2.28 17.59 -8.26
CA THR A 134 -3.73 17.34 -8.34
C THR A 134 -4.50 17.80 -7.10
N VAL A 135 -3.82 18.51 -6.19
CA VAL A 135 -4.42 19.02 -4.95
C VAL A 135 -4.17 20.52 -4.79
N ASP A 136 -5.11 21.17 -4.12
CA ASP A 136 -5.06 22.58 -3.76
C ASP A 136 -5.67 22.78 -2.34
N PRO A 137 -5.47 23.93 -1.69
CA PRO A 137 -5.97 24.17 -0.33
C PRO A 137 -7.48 24.01 -0.17
N GLN A 138 -8.28 24.41 -1.17
CA GLN A 138 -9.74 24.31 -1.10
C GLN A 138 -10.18 22.85 -1.13
N ARG A 139 -9.56 22.06 -2.00
CA ARG A 139 -9.80 20.62 -2.10
C ARG A 139 -9.43 19.90 -0.81
N LEU A 140 -8.27 20.18 -0.24
CA LEU A 140 -7.80 19.53 0.99
C LEU A 140 -8.67 19.89 2.19
N THR A 141 -9.09 21.16 2.32
CA THR A 141 -10.05 21.59 3.33
C THR A 141 -11.36 20.83 3.23
N ARG A 142 -11.87 20.62 2.00
CA ARG A 142 -13.10 19.88 1.78
C ARG A 142 -12.96 18.39 2.09
N LEU A 143 -11.83 17.78 1.74
CA LEU A 143 -11.55 16.38 2.08
C LEU A 143 -11.45 16.19 3.60
N ALA A 144 -10.76 17.09 4.30
CA ALA A 144 -10.68 17.08 5.76
C ALA A 144 -12.07 17.21 6.41
N ALA A 145 -12.90 18.15 5.92
CA ALA A 145 -14.27 18.33 6.40
C ALA A 145 -15.17 17.09 6.18
N ALA A 146 -14.86 16.27 5.16
CA ALA A 146 -15.55 15.01 4.90
C ALA A 146 -15.04 13.83 5.74
N GLY A 147 -14.01 14.02 6.56
CA GLY A 147 -13.47 12.98 7.43
C GLY A 147 -12.17 12.32 6.95
N VAL A 148 -11.53 12.84 5.90
CA VAL A 148 -10.15 12.43 5.57
C VAL A 148 -9.22 12.88 6.70
N THR A 149 -8.31 12.00 7.14
CA THR A 149 -7.39 12.28 8.25
C THR A 149 -5.93 12.36 7.79
N ARG A 150 -5.61 11.79 6.63
CA ARG A 150 -4.24 11.68 6.13
C ARG A 150 -4.16 11.84 4.62
N LEU A 151 -3.15 12.58 4.15
CA LEU A 151 -2.78 12.70 2.74
C LEU A 151 -1.44 11.98 2.50
N SER A 152 -1.39 11.04 1.56
CA SER A 152 -0.12 10.46 1.07
C SER A 152 0.25 11.08 -0.27
N VAL A 153 1.38 11.75 -0.34
CA VAL A 153 1.83 12.46 -1.55
C VAL A 153 2.99 11.71 -2.17
N GLY A 154 2.82 11.32 -3.43
CA GLY A 154 3.92 10.78 -4.21
C GLY A 154 4.97 11.88 -4.48
N MET A 155 6.09 11.85 -3.77
CA MET A 155 7.24 12.72 -4.01
C MET A 155 8.24 12.08 -4.97
N GLN A 156 8.55 10.81 -4.76
CA GLN A 156 9.54 9.99 -5.48
C GLN A 156 10.97 10.48 -5.28
N SER A 157 11.29 11.71 -5.71
CA SER A 157 12.61 12.33 -5.56
C SER A 157 12.50 13.86 -5.57
N ALA A 158 13.45 14.55 -4.94
CA ALA A 158 13.60 16.00 -5.09
C ALA A 158 14.47 16.39 -6.32
N VAL A 159 15.05 15.40 -7.01
CA VAL A 159 16.09 15.62 -8.00
C VAL A 159 15.52 15.52 -9.42
N PRO A 160 15.60 16.59 -10.25
CA PRO A 160 14.91 16.63 -11.54
C PRO A 160 15.28 15.50 -12.52
N HIS A 161 16.56 15.11 -12.61
CA HIS A 161 16.95 14.04 -13.54
C HIS A 161 16.45 12.67 -13.08
N VAL A 162 16.33 12.45 -11.76
CA VAL A 162 15.75 11.23 -11.18
C VAL A 162 14.25 11.17 -11.49
N LEU A 163 13.52 12.27 -11.29
CA LEU A 163 12.11 12.38 -11.65
C LEU A 163 11.86 12.13 -13.15
N ALA A 164 12.73 12.67 -14.02
CA ALA A 164 12.66 12.43 -15.46
C ALA A 164 12.86 10.95 -15.81
N THR A 165 13.78 10.23 -15.15
CA THR A 165 13.95 8.78 -15.35
C THR A 165 12.69 8.00 -14.96
N LEU A 166 11.97 8.46 -13.93
CA LEU A 166 10.72 7.87 -13.43
C LEU A 166 9.47 8.31 -14.20
N ASP A 167 9.62 9.12 -15.26
CA ASP A 167 8.52 9.74 -16.02
C ASP A 167 7.55 10.56 -15.13
N ARG A 168 8.05 11.12 -14.03
CA ARG A 168 7.27 11.99 -13.12
C ARG A 168 7.26 13.42 -13.66
N THR A 169 6.09 14.02 -13.71
CA THR A 169 5.87 15.34 -14.35
C THR A 169 5.70 16.49 -13.36
N HIS A 170 5.75 16.22 -12.05
CA HIS A 170 5.47 17.26 -11.06
C HIS A 170 6.63 18.22 -10.84
N GLY A 171 6.28 19.46 -10.48
CA GLY A 171 7.25 20.49 -10.15
C GLY A 171 7.90 20.25 -8.79
N PRO A 172 9.22 20.53 -8.61
CA PRO A 172 9.88 20.42 -7.31
C PRO A 172 9.23 21.26 -6.19
N SER A 173 8.55 22.36 -6.54
CA SER A 173 7.82 23.20 -5.59
C SER A 173 6.44 22.68 -5.21
N SER A 174 5.89 21.70 -5.96
CA SER A 174 4.53 21.21 -5.74
C SER A 174 4.42 20.38 -4.46
N VAL A 175 5.46 19.62 -4.12
CA VAL A 175 5.45 18.75 -2.92
C VAL A 175 5.39 19.57 -1.62
N PRO A 176 6.27 20.56 -1.36
CA PRO A 176 6.16 21.38 -0.16
C PRO A 176 4.83 22.13 -0.06
N ALA A 177 4.29 22.62 -1.19
CA ALA A 177 3.01 23.31 -1.21
C ALA A 177 1.84 22.39 -0.85
N ALA A 178 1.81 21.16 -1.37
CA ALA A 178 0.80 20.16 -1.05
C ALA A 178 0.85 19.75 0.43
N VAL A 179 2.06 19.53 0.99
CA VAL A 179 2.25 19.21 2.41
C VAL A 179 1.78 20.36 3.30
N ALA A 180 2.18 21.60 2.99
CA ALA A 180 1.75 22.77 3.75
C ALA A 180 0.22 22.92 3.74
N ALA A 181 -0.41 22.83 2.57
CA ALA A 181 -1.86 22.92 2.43
C ALA A 181 -2.62 21.79 3.16
N ALA A 182 -2.06 20.58 3.19
CA ALA A 182 -2.65 19.46 3.92
C ALA A 182 -2.59 19.69 5.43
N ARG A 183 -1.46 20.19 5.94
CA ARG A 183 -1.28 20.52 7.36
C ARG A 183 -2.18 21.68 7.79
N ASP A 184 -2.33 22.70 6.96
CA ASP A 184 -3.26 23.82 7.21
C ASP A 184 -4.73 23.34 7.29
N ALA A 185 -5.08 22.28 6.55
CA ALA A 185 -6.37 21.61 6.63
C ALA A 185 -6.50 20.64 7.82
N GLY A 186 -5.45 20.48 8.64
CA GLY A 186 -5.43 19.59 9.80
C GLY A 186 -5.18 18.12 9.48
N LEU A 187 -4.68 17.80 8.27
CA LEU A 187 -4.37 16.45 7.84
C LEU A 187 -2.96 16.04 8.26
N GLN A 188 -2.80 14.77 8.65
CA GLN A 188 -1.47 14.13 8.69
C GLN A 188 -0.92 13.97 7.27
N THR A 189 0.40 13.97 7.14
CA THR A 189 1.08 13.94 5.84
C THR A 189 2.11 12.82 5.73
N SER A 190 2.08 12.14 4.59
CA SER A 190 3.05 11.12 4.19
C SER A 190 3.68 11.47 2.87
N LEU A 191 4.98 11.21 2.74
CA LEU A 191 5.72 11.32 1.49
C LEU A 191 6.22 9.96 1.04
N ASP A 192 5.90 9.59 -0.20
CA ASP A 192 6.34 8.33 -0.80
C ASP A 192 7.52 8.61 -1.74
N LEU A 193 8.68 8.03 -1.44
CA LEU A 193 9.95 8.16 -2.18
C LEU A 193 10.37 6.84 -2.82
N ILE A 194 11.17 6.93 -3.87
CA ILE A 194 11.75 5.77 -4.56
C ILE A 194 13.25 5.99 -4.69
N TYR A 195 14.04 5.04 -4.21
CA TYR A 195 15.50 5.03 -4.34
C TYR A 195 15.96 3.89 -5.24
N GLY A 196 17.21 3.93 -5.71
CA GLY A 196 17.75 2.94 -6.65
C GLY A 196 17.41 3.27 -8.12
N THR A 197 16.99 4.51 -8.38
CA THR A 197 16.64 4.93 -9.74
C THR A 197 17.89 4.99 -10.63
N PRO A 198 17.85 4.48 -11.87
CA PRO A 198 19.01 4.52 -12.77
C PRO A 198 19.55 5.96 -12.98
N GLY A 199 20.83 6.14 -12.66
CA GLY A 199 21.51 7.45 -12.70
C GLY A 199 21.36 8.30 -11.43
N GLU A 200 20.69 7.79 -10.39
CA GLU A 200 20.63 8.42 -9.07
C GLU A 200 21.89 8.11 -8.25
N SER A 201 22.61 9.15 -7.83
CA SER A 201 23.74 9.00 -6.91
C SER A 201 23.30 8.94 -5.44
N LEU A 202 24.19 8.49 -4.55
CA LEU A 202 23.96 8.58 -3.09
C LEU A 202 23.74 10.03 -2.61
N ALA A 203 24.34 11.01 -3.29
CA ALA A 203 24.14 12.43 -2.97
C ALA A 203 22.75 12.92 -3.39
N ASP A 204 22.24 12.46 -4.54
CA ASP A 204 20.87 12.75 -4.99
C ASP A 204 19.83 12.16 -4.04
N TRP A 205 20.09 10.94 -3.56
CA TRP A 205 19.23 10.28 -2.58
C TRP A 205 19.19 11.04 -1.26
N ARG A 206 20.36 11.40 -0.69
CA ARG A 206 20.44 12.23 0.53
C ARG A 206 19.68 13.54 0.37
N ARG A 207 19.86 14.25 -0.75
CA ARG A 207 19.11 15.48 -1.05
C ARG A 207 17.60 15.25 -1.04
N SER A 208 17.12 14.13 -1.55
CA SER A 208 15.68 13.82 -1.57
C SER A 208 15.13 13.57 -0.17
N LEU A 209 15.89 12.88 0.70
CA LEU A 209 15.53 12.69 2.10
C LEU A 209 15.51 14.01 2.88
N GLU A 210 16.54 14.85 2.73
CA GLU A 210 16.62 16.17 3.35
C GLU A 210 15.44 17.06 2.92
N ALA A 211 15.16 17.12 1.62
CA ALA A 211 14.02 17.88 1.10
C ALA A 211 12.68 17.37 1.63
N ALA A 212 12.51 16.05 1.80
CA ALA A 212 11.31 15.48 2.39
C ALA A 212 11.16 15.87 3.87
N LEU A 213 12.24 15.84 4.65
CA LEU A 213 12.27 16.29 6.04
C LEU A 213 11.93 17.78 6.17
N ASP A 214 12.45 18.62 5.29
CA ASP A 214 12.22 20.08 5.27
C ASP A 214 10.74 20.45 5.05
N THR A 215 9.94 19.56 4.45
CA THR A 215 8.48 19.77 4.33
C THR A 215 7.75 19.71 5.68
N GLY A 216 8.37 19.08 6.68
CA GLY A 216 7.74 18.80 7.97
C GLY A 216 6.73 17.66 7.94
N ALA A 217 6.84 16.72 6.99
CA ALA A 217 6.00 15.53 6.93
C ALA A 217 6.05 14.69 8.23
N ASP A 218 4.98 13.95 8.50
CA ASP A 218 4.84 13.10 9.69
C ASP A 218 5.36 11.67 9.44
N HIS A 219 5.30 11.25 8.18
CA HIS A 219 5.58 9.90 7.73
C HIS A 219 6.36 9.89 6.41
N ILE A 220 7.33 8.98 6.29
CA ILE A 220 8.11 8.77 5.07
C ILE A 220 8.03 7.29 4.69
N SER A 221 7.58 7.02 3.46
CA SER A 221 7.72 5.72 2.81
C SER A 221 8.88 5.80 1.82
N ALA A 222 9.85 4.89 1.89
CA ALA A 222 10.96 4.82 0.93
C ALA A 222 11.07 3.40 0.36
N TYR A 223 10.86 3.28 -0.95
CA TYR A 223 10.83 2.00 -1.66
C TYR A 223 12.05 1.86 -2.57
N ALA A 224 12.67 0.68 -2.60
CA ALA A 224 13.60 0.32 -3.66
C ALA A 224 12.86 0.25 -5.00
N LEU A 225 13.51 0.71 -6.07
CA LEU A 225 12.94 0.64 -7.40
C LEU A 225 13.00 -0.80 -7.93
N VAL A 226 11.86 -1.48 -7.96
CA VAL A 226 11.76 -2.80 -8.58
C VAL A 226 11.44 -2.66 -10.07
N VAL A 227 12.20 -3.37 -10.92
CA VAL A 227 11.95 -3.43 -12.36
C VAL A 227 10.95 -4.53 -12.66
N GLU A 228 9.67 -4.18 -12.62
CA GLU A 228 8.59 -5.14 -12.81
C GLU A 228 8.35 -5.51 -14.26
N ASP A 229 8.07 -6.79 -14.50
CA ASP A 229 7.85 -7.30 -15.84
C ASP A 229 6.61 -6.69 -16.51
N GLY A 230 6.76 -6.35 -17.78
CA GLY A 230 5.71 -5.68 -18.57
C GLY A 230 5.61 -4.16 -18.40
N THR A 231 6.43 -3.55 -17.54
CA THR A 231 6.57 -2.09 -17.44
C THR A 231 7.36 -1.50 -18.62
N ALA A 232 7.29 -0.17 -18.81
CA ALA A 232 8.10 0.50 -19.83
C ALA A 232 9.58 0.52 -19.44
N LEU A 233 9.87 0.69 -18.15
CA LEU A 233 11.21 0.60 -17.60
C LEU A 233 11.85 -0.77 -17.87
N ALA A 234 11.15 -1.87 -17.60
CA ALA A 234 11.65 -3.22 -17.90
C ALA A 234 12.01 -3.41 -19.39
N ARG A 235 11.23 -2.81 -20.30
CA ARG A 235 11.56 -2.84 -21.74
C ARG A 235 12.82 -2.03 -22.06
N ARG A 236 13.03 -0.88 -21.42
CA ARG A 236 14.24 -0.04 -21.61
C ARG A 236 15.48 -0.75 -21.06
N VAL A 237 15.37 -1.35 -19.87
CA VAL A 237 16.44 -2.16 -19.25
C VAL A 237 16.83 -3.33 -20.13
N ARG A 238 15.86 -4.11 -20.64
CA ARG A 238 16.13 -5.22 -21.56
C ARG A 238 16.81 -4.81 -22.87
N ARG A 239 16.57 -3.58 -23.33
CA ARG A 239 17.23 -3.02 -24.52
C ARG A 239 18.59 -2.38 -24.23
N GLY A 240 19.02 -2.32 -22.96
CA GLY A 240 20.26 -1.67 -22.55
C GLY A 240 20.21 -0.13 -22.64
N GLU A 241 19.03 0.46 -22.75
CA GLU A 241 18.85 1.93 -22.79
C GLU A 241 18.98 2.56 -21.41
N VAL A 242 18.76 1.76 -20.36
CA VAL A 242 18.83 2.16 -18.95
C VAL A 242 19.45 0.98 -18.18
N LEU A 243 20.30 1.27 -17.19
CA LEU A 243 20.87 0.23 -16.33
C LEU A 243 19.79 -0.34 -15.40
N ALA A 244 19.89 -1.63 -15.08
CA ALA A 244 19.10 -2.19 -13.99
C ALA A 244 19.56 -1.60 -12.65
N PRO A 245 18.66 -1.46 -11.66
CA PRO A 245 19.05 -1.17 -10.28
C PRO A 245 20.08 -2.18 -9.77
N ASP A 246 21.03 -1.68 -8.98
CA ASP A 246 22.10 -2.48 -8.38
C ASP A 246 21.74 -2.75 -6.90
N PRO A 247 21.60 -4.02 -6.47
CA PRO A 247 21.25 -4.37 -5.09
C PRO A 247 22.22 -3.79 -4.05
N ASP A 248 23.52 -3.66 -4.36
CA ASP A 248 24.49 -3.11 -3.42
C ASP A 248 24.31 -1.58 -3.26
N ASP A 249 23.95 -0.87 -4.35
CA ASP A 249 23.59 0.55 -4.32
C ASP A 249 22.28 0.77 -3.54
N GLU A 250 21.27 -0.08 -3.76
CA GLU A 250 19.99 -0.04 -3.03
C GLU A 250 20.18 -0.30 -1.53
N ALA A 251 21.03 -1.25 -1.16
CA ALA A 251 21.39 -1.50 0.24
C ALA A 251 22.05 -0.27 0.88
N ALA A 252 23.02 0.35 0.20
CA ALA A 252 23.67 1.57 0.69
C ALA A 252 22.66 2.73 0.84
N LYS A 253 21.72 2.88 -0.10
CA LYS A 253 20.66 3.90 -0.03
C LYS A 253 19.67 3.64 1.11
N TYR A 254 19.36 2.38 1.40
CA TYR A 254 18.55 2.00 2.56
C TYR A 254 19.21 2.38 3.89
N GLU A 255 20.51 2.10 4.04
CA GLU A 255 21.28 2.47 5.23
C GLU A 255 21.34 4.00 5.41
N ILE A 256 21.49 4.75 4.31
CA ILE A 256 21.41 6.21 4.32
C ILE A 256 20.02 6.69 4.77
N ALA A 257 18.94 6.06 4.31
CA ALA A 257 17.59 6.42 4.72
C ALA A 257 17.40 6.21 6.22
N GLU A 258 17.83 5.06 6.76
CA GLU A 258 17.81 4.79 8.19
C GLU A 258 18.63 5.83 8.97
N GLU A 259 19.86 6.13 8.54
CA GLU A 259 20.74 7.11 9.19
C GLU A 259 20.09 8.50 9.27
N VAL A 260 19.66 9.03 8.12
CA VAL A 260 19.14 10.39 7.97
C VAL A 260 17.80 10.54 8.69
N LEU A 261 16.86 9.62 8.48
CA LEU A 261 15.52 9.71 9.06
C LEU A 261 15.57 9.52 10.58
N ARG A 262 16.37 8.57 11.07
CA ARG A 262 16.57 8.38 12.51
C ARG A 262 17.26 9.58 13.16
N GLY A 263 18.25 10.16 12.50
CA GLY A 263 18.90 11.40 12.94
C GLY A 263 17.91 12.57 13.08
N ALA A 264 16.87 12.60 12.25
CA ALA A 264 15.79 13.58 12.29
C ALA A 264 14.63 13.22 13.25
N GLY A 265 14.76 12.14 14.03
CA GLY A 265 13.78 11.72 15.03
C GLY A 265 12.64 10.84 14.52
N PHE A 266 12.75 10.29 13.30
CA PHE A 266 11.81 9.28 12.81
C PHE A 266 12.23 7.89 13.31
N ALA A 267 11.25 7.03 13.53
CA ALA A 267 11.47 5.63 13.87
C ALA A 267 11.01 4.73 12.75
N TRP A 268 11.87 3.79 12.35
CA TRP A 268 11.50 2.66 11.52
C TRP A 268 10.40 1.84 12.19
N TYR A 269 9.37 1.46 11.45
CA TYR A 269 8.31 0.58 11.97
C TYR A 269 7.93 -0.54 11.00
N GLU A 270 8.22 -0.38 9.71
CA GLU A 270 8.07 -1.42 8.68
C GLU A 270 9.21 -1.24 7.65
N VAL A 271 9.68 -2.29 6.98
CA VAL A 271 10.85 -2.29 6.07
C VAL A 271 10.97 -1.03 5.22
N SER A 272 9.89 -0.53 4.62
CA SER A 272 9.89 0.65 3.75
C SER A 272 9.31 1.91 4.40
N ASN A 273 9.03 1.93 5.71
CA ASN A 273 8.30 3.02 6.35
C ASN A 273 8.90 3.48 7.68
N TRP A 274 8.95 4.80 7.83
CA TRP A 274 9.39 5.53 9.02
C TRP A 274 8.35 6.56 9.42
N ALA A 275 8.14 6.74 10.72
CA ALA A 275 7.18 7.70 11.26
C ALA A 275 7.80 8.50 12.40
N ARG A 276 7.40 9.77 12.54
CA ARG A 276 7.85 10.64 13.64
C ARG A 276 7.43 10.13 15.01
N ASP A 277 6.25 9.53 15.09
CA ASP A 277 5.69 8.93 16.29
C ASP A 277 4.72 7.78 15.93
N PRO A 278 4.24 7.00 16.92
CA PRO A 278 3.32 5.90 16.66
C PRO A 278 1.98 6.31 16.01
N ALA A 279 1.49 7.54 16.24
CA ALA A 279 0.24 8.03 15.67
C ALA A 279 0.38 8.43 14.20
N ALA A 280 1.60 8.67 13.72
CA ALA A 280 1.90 8.94 12.32
C ALA A 280 2.13 7.67 11.46
N ARG A 281 2.16 6.47 12.07
CA ARG A 281 2.27 5.20 11.33
C ARG A 281 1.00 4.96 10.52
N SER A 282 1.14 4.52 9.26
CA SER A 282 -0.01 4.11 8.44
C SER A 282 -0.68 2.87 9.04
N ARG A 283 -1.84 3.07 9.68
CA ARG A 283 -2.63 1.98 10.27
C ARG A 283 -3.19 1.07 9.18
N HIS A 284 -3.51 1.61 8.01
CA HIS A 284 -3.98 0.81 6.89
C HIS A 284 -2.92 -0.19 6.45
N ASN A 285 -1.68 0.28 6.26
CA ASN A 285 -0.56 -0.59 5.88
C ASN A 285 -0.28 -1.63 6.97
N LEU A 286 -0.23 -1.21 8.24
CA LEU A 286 -0.06 -2.13 9.37
C LEU A 286 -1.13 -3.23 9.38
N GLY A 287 -2.38 -2.90 9.02
CA GLY A 287 -3.46 -3.88 8.87
C GLY A 287 -3.09 -5.04 7.96
N TYR A 288 -2.47 -4.77 6.80
CA TYR A 288 -1.95 -5.82 5.92
C TYR A 288 -0.83 -6.62 6.58
N TRP A 289 0.15 -5.94 7.17
CA TRP A 289 1.34 -6.58 7.74
C TRP A 289 1.06 -7.47 8.95
N VAL A 290 -0.05 -7.21 9.67
CA VAL A 290 -0.47 -8.03 10.81
C VAL A 290 -1.48 -9.12 10.45
N GLY A 291 -1.83 -9.29 9.17
CA GLY A 291 -2.79 -10.29 8.68
C GLY A 291 -4.26 -9.91 8.96
N GLY A 292 -4.56 -8.62 8.87
CA GLY A 292 -5.91 -8.07 9.00
C GLY A 292 -6.86 -8.48 7.88
N ASP A 293 -8.12 -8.11 8.04
CA ASP A 293 -9.15 -8.28 7.02
C ASP A 293 -9.28 -6.98 6.22
N TRP A 294 -9.52 -7.09 4.92
CA TRP A 294 -9.84 -5.93 4.10
C TRP A 294 -10.72 -6.30 2.90
N TRP A 295 -11.51 -5.32 2.47
CA TRP A 295 -12.21 -5.38 1.19
C TRP A 295 -11.63 -4.35 0.23
N GLY A 296 -11.22 -4.81 -0.95
CA GLY A 296 -10.73 -4.00 -2.05
C GLY A 296 -11.85 -3.65 -3.02
N ILE A 297 -12.07 -2.35 -3.23
CA ILE A 297 -13.05 -1.77 -4.14
C ILE A 297 -12.34 -1.29 -5.40
N GLY A 298 -12.92 -1.55 -6.56
CA GLY A 298 -12.44 -1.02 -7.84
C GLY A 298 -11.75 -2.03 -8.75
N PRO A 299 -11.45 -1.65 -10.01
CA PRO A 299 -10.88 -2.54 -11.00
C PRO A 299 -9.50 -3.05 -10.58
N GLY A 300 -9.31 -4.37 -10.60
CA GLY A 300 -8.05 -5.01 -10.22
C GLY A 300 -7.73 -4.97 -8.71
N ALA A 301 -8.63 -4.47 -7.86
CA ALA A 301 -8.44 -4.47 -6.42
C ALA A 301 -8.41 -5.91 -5.86
N HIS A 302 -7.57 -6.13 -4.86
CA HIS A 302 -7.48 -7.39 -4.12
C HIS A 302 -8.10 -7.23 -2.73
N SER A 303 -8.67 -8.31 -2.23
CA SER A 303 -9.36 -8.37 -0.93
C SER A 303 -8.93 -9.62 -0.16
N HIS A 304 -9.05 -9.58 1.16
CA HIS A 304 -8.87 -10.75 2.01
C HIS A 304 -9.73 -10.67 3.26
N VAL A 305 -10.58 -11.67 3.48
CA VAL A 305 -11.40 -11.78 4.68
C VAL A 305 -11.37 -13.22 5.17
N GLY A 306 -10.98 -13.41 6.43
CA GLY A 306 -11.11 -14.71 7.10
C GLY A 306 -10.34 -15.84 6.42
N GLY A 307 -9.28 -15.57 5.65
CA GLY A 307 -8.51 -16.56 4.89
C GLY A 307 -8.95 -16.78 3.45
N VAL A 308 -9.92 -16.02 2.96
CA VAL A 308 -10.33 -16.04 1.56
C VAL A 308 -9.75 -14.79 0.91
N ARG A 309 -9.01 -14.96 -0.19
CA ARG A 309 -8.49 -13.85 -1.00
C ARG A 309 -9.17 -13.84 -2.35
N TRP A 310 -9.51 -12.67 -2.87
CA TRP A 310 -10.07 -12.53 -4.21
C TRP A 310 -9.60 -11.25 -4.87
N TRP A 311 -9.78 -11.17 -6.18
CA TRP A 311 -9.34 -10.05 -6.99
C TRP A 311 -10.34 -9.70 -8.08
N ASN A 312 -10.56 -8.41 -8.26
CA ASN A 312 -11.52 -7.89 -9.23
C ASN A 312 -10.99 -7.94 -10.65
N HIS A 313 -11.92 -7.94 -11.62
CA HIS A 313 -11.57 -7.72 -13.01
C HIS A 313 -10.78 -6.41 -13.19
N LYS A 314 -9.67 -6.48 -13.94
CA LYS A 314 -8.74 -5.35 -14.11
C LYS A 314 -9.31 -4.18 -14.91
N HIS A 315 -10.03 -4.48 -15.99
CA HIS A 315 -10.47 -3.44 -16.91
C HIS A 315 -11.73 -2.71 -16.38
N PRO A 316 -11.73 -1.36 -16.29
CA PRO A 316 -12.85 -0.59 -15.76
C PRO A 316 -14.21 -0.91 -16.42
N THR A 317 -14.26 -1.06 -17.74
CA THR A 317 -15.49 -1.47 -18.44
C THR A 317 -16.11 -2.75 -17.87
N ARG A 318 -15.33 -3.83 -17.75
CA ARG A 318 -15.85 -5.11 -17.26
C ARG A 318 -16.29 -5.03 -15.80
N TYR A 319 -15.50 -4.32 -15.00
CA TYR A 319 -15.81 -4.04 -13.60
C TYR A 319 -17.17 -3.33 -13.45
N THR A 320 -17.38 -2.21 -14.17
CA THR A 320 -18.64 -1.45 -14.12
C THR A 320 -19.82 -2.21 -14.72
N GLU A 321 -19.60 -3.02 -15.75
CA GLU A 321 -20.64 -3.83 -16.40
C GLU A 321 -21.25 -4.85 -15.42
N LEU A 322 -20.39 -5.59 -14.69
CA LEU A 322 -20.83 -6.60 -13.72
C LEU A 322 -21.64 -5.98 -12.59
N LEU A 323 -21.16 -4.86 -12.04
CA LEU A 323 -21.86 -4.14 -10.98
C LEU A 323 -23.18 -3.55 -11.46
N GLY A 324 -23.24 -3.06 -12.70
CA GLY A 324 -24.49 -2.64 -13.36
C GLY A 324 -25.51 -3.76 -13.53
N GLN A 325 -25.07 -5.02 -13.54
CA GLN A 325 -25.91 -6.23 -13.56
C GLN A 325 -26.26 -6.73 -12.13
N GLY A 326 -25.83 -6.04 -11.08
CA GLY A 326 -26.00 -6.49 -9.70
C GLY A 326 -25.13 -7.71 -9.35
N ARG A 327 -24.00 -7.90 -10.04
CA ARG A 327 -23.08 -9.03 -9.85
C ARG A 327 -21.75 -8.55 -9.26
N SER A 328 -21.13 -9.43 -8.47
CA SER A 328 -19.78 -9.23 -7.95
C SER A 328 -18.76 -9.01 -9.10
N PRO A 329 -17.84 -8.05 -8.95
CA PRO A 329 -16.77 -7.80 -9.91
C PRO A 329 -15.56 -8.74 -9.76
N ALA A 330 -15.60 -9.68 -8.80
CA ALA A 330 -14.52 -10.62 -8.54
C ALA A 330 -14.27 -11.52 -9.76
N ALA A 331 -13.03 -11.52 -10.25
CA ALA A 331 -12.61 -12.33 -11.38
C ALA A 331 -12.31 -13.78 -10.96
N ALA A 332 -11.66 -13.95 -9.81
CA ALA A 332 -11.39 -15.24 -9.18
C ALA A 332 -11.04 -15.04 -7.70
N ARG A 333 -10.99 -16.15 -6.96
CA ARG A 333 -10.61 -16.21 -5.55
C ARG A 333 -9.74 -17.42 -5.23
N GLU A 334 -9.22 -17.44 -4.02
CA GLU A 334 -8.54 -18.56 -3.40
C GLU A 334 -8.90 -18.67 -1.91
N VAL A 335 -8.76 -19.86 -1.35
CA VAL A 335 -8.88 -20.12 0.09
C VAL A 335 -7.51 -20.54 0.59
N LEU A 336 -6.93 -19.73 1.46
CA LEU A 336 -5.58 -19.97 1.98
C LEU A 336 -5.58 -21.18 2.91
N THR A 337 -4.68 -22.11 2.64
CA THR A 337 -4.37 -23.25 3.50
C THR A 337 -3.74 -22.79 4.82
N PRO A 338 -3.74 -23.63 5.87
CA PRO A 338 -3.03 -23.31 7.11
C PRO A 338 -1.54 -23.03 6.90
N ARG A 339 -0.91 -23.70 5.92
CA ARG A 339 0.50 -23.49 5.60
C ARG A 339 0.75 -22.13 4.95
N GLU A 340 -0.02 -21.78 3.92
CA GLU A 340 0.09 -20.47 3.26
C GLU A 340 -0.14 -19.33 4.25
N ARG A 341 -1.12 -19.49 5.16
CA ARG A 341 -1.36 -18.51 6.24
C ARG A 341 -0.17 -18.33 7.19
N LEU A 342 0.55 -19.41 7.50
CA LEU A 342 1.76 -19.34 8.32
C LEU A 342 2.90 -18.65 7.55
N GLU A 343 3.10 -19.02 6.29
CA GLU A 343 4.11 -18.42 5.42
C GLU A 343 3.90 -16.91 5.28
N GLU A 344 2.66 -16.49 5.02
CA GLU A 344 2.30 -15.08 4.96
C GLU A 344 2.47 -14.37 6.30
N LEU A 345 2.05 -14.99 7.41
CA LEU A 345 2.26 -14.40 8.74
C LEU A 345 3.74 -14.13 9.00
N VAL A 346 4.61 -15.09 8.69
CA VAL A 346 6.06 -14.97 8.89
C VAL A 346 6.63 -13.89 7.97
N MET A 347 6.32 -13.94 6.68
CA MET A 347 6.79 -12.99 5.67
C MET A 347 6.38 -11.55 6.00
N LEU A 348 5.13 -11.34 6.40
CA LEU A 348 4.57 -10.00 6.64
C LEU A 348 5.02 -9.42 7.99
N ARG A 349 4.99 -10.22 9.07
CA ARG A 349 5.36 -9.74 10.42
C ARG A 349 6.83 -9.41 10.58
N LEU A 350 7.71 -10.15 9.91
CA LEU A 350 9.16 -9.89 9.98
C LEU A 350 9.55 -8.54 9.38
N ARG A 351 8.68 -7.94 8.56
CA ARG A 351 8.87 -6.59 8.05
C ARG A 351 8.71 -5.53 9.14
N LEU A 352 8.07 -5.84 10.26
CA LEU A 352 7.70 -4.88 11.30
C LEU A 352 8.74 -4.77 12.41
N ALA A 353 8.85 -3.58 12.99
CA ALA A 353 9.64 -3.36 14.21
C ALA A 353 9.07 -4.10 15.43
N ASP A 354 7.75 -4.35 15.44
CA ASP A 354 7.09 -5.17 16.47
C ASP A 354 7.38 -6.67 16.31
N GLY A 355 7.91 -7.07 15.14
CA GLY A 355 8.40 -8.42 14.86
C GLY A 355 7.35 -9.54 14.86
N LEU A 356 7.85 -10.77 14.91
CA LEU A 356 7.08 -12.01 14.93
C LEU A 356 7.26 -12.75 16.26
N PRO A 357 6.21 -12.93 17.08
CA PRO A 357 6.30 -13.78 18.27
C PRO A 357 6.75 -15.20 17.94
N LEU A 358 7.70 -15.74 18.71
CA LEU A 358 8.31 -17.04 18.48
C LEU A 358 7.30 -18.19 18.50
N ASP A 359 6.21 -18.05 19.24
CA ASP A 359 5.21 -19.10 19.38
C ASP A 359 4.39 -19.30 18.10
N HIS A 360 4.47 -18.38 17.13
CA HIS A 360 3.92 -18.57 15.78
C HIS A 360 4.79 -19.46 14.88
N LEU A 361 6.08 -19.61 15.19
CA LEU A 361 6.99 -20.42 14.39
C LEU A 361 6.85 -21.90 14.73
N GLU A 362 7.06 -22.77 13.75
CA GLU A 362 7.19 -24.21 13.96
C GLU A 362 8.49 -24.54 14.73
N PRO A 363 8.58 -25.71 15.40
CA PRO A 363 9.77 -26.07 16.19
C PRO A 363 11.09 -25.95 15.42
N ALA A 364 11.12 -26.34 14.14
CA ALA A 364 12.29 -26.22 13.28
C ALA A 364 12.70 -24.76 13.05
N GLY A 365 11.74 -23.90 12.68
CA GLY A 365 11.97 -22.46 12.52
C GLY A 365 12.47 -21.80 13.81
N ARG A 366 11.86 -22.13 14.96
CA ARG A 366 12.32 -21.64 16.27
C ARG A 366 13.76 -22.02 16.57
N ALA A 367 14.19 -23.23 16.19
CA ALA A 367 15.57 -23.68 16.41
C ALA A 367 16.61 -22.89 15.59
N ARG A 368 16.20 -22.26 14.48
CA ARG A 368 17.08 -21.43 13.62
C ARG A 368 17.36 -20.04 14.19
N VAL A 369 16.51 -19.53 15.10
CA VAL A 369 16.60 -18.17 15.63
C VAL A 369 17.95 -17.88 16.27
N GLY A 370 18.52 -18.83 17.02
CA GLY A 370 19.84 -18.66 17.64
C GLY A 370 20.97 -18.44 16.64
N ALA A 371 20.94 -19.13 15.49
CA ALA A 371 21.91 -18.94 14.42
C ALA A 371 21.74 -17.56 13.75
N LEU A 372 20.49 -17.16 13.48
CA LEU A 372 20.18 -15.85 12.89
C LEU A 372 20.60 -14.67 13.79
N VAL A 373 20.53 -14.85 15.12
CA VAL A 373 21.07 -13.89 16.09
C VAL A 373 22.59 -13.86 16.02
N ALA A 374 23.26 -15.02 15.95
CA ALA A 374 24.72 -15.11 15.84
C ALA A 374 25.24 -14.46 14.54
N ASP A 375 24.46 -14.55 13.45
CA ASP A 375 24.77 -13.92 12.16
C ASP A 375 24.45 -12.41 12.15
N GLY A 376 23.87 -11.87 13.23
CA GLY A 376 23.51 -10.46 13.36
C GLY A 376 22.32 -10.04 12.51
N LEU A 377 21.44 -10.98 12.14
CA LEU A 377 20.23 -10.72 11.35
C LEU A 377 18.99 -10.52 12.24
N VAL A 378 19.00 -11.06 13.45
CA VAL A 378 17.91 -10.93 14.43
C VAL A 378 18.42 -10.29 15.72
N GLU A 379 17.60 -9.40 16.28
CA GLU A 379 17.85 -8.74 17.57
C GLU A 379 17.83 -9.75 18.73
N GLY A 380 19.01 -10.06 19.28
CA GLY A 380 19.15 -11.09 20.32
C GLY A 380 18.41 -10.77 21.62
N VAL A 381 18.33 -9.50 22.01
CA VAL A 381 17.61 -9.09 23.23
C VAL A 381 16.11 -9.36 23.09
N ALA A 382 15.51 -8.98 21.96
CA ALA A 382 14.10 -9.23 21.68
C ALA A 382 13.79 -10.74 21.61
N ALA A 383 14.66 -11.52 20.96
CA ALA A 383 14.50 -12.96 20.85
C ALA A 383 14.51 -13.68 22.23
N VAL A 384 15.35 -13.22 23.16
CA VAL A 384 15.50 -13.85 24.49
C VAL A 384 14.48 -13.32 25.50
N ARG A 385 14.27 -11.99 25.58
CA ARG A 385 13.42 -11.38 26.61
C ARG A 385 11.96 -11.37 26.21
N ASP A 386 11.67 -10.89 25.01
CA ASP A 386 10.31 -10.63 24.54
C ASP A 386 9.74 -11.83 23.77
N ARG A 387 10.58 -12.84 23.51
CA ARG A 387 10.26 -14.02 22.69
C ARG A 387 9.71 -13.63 21.31
N THR A 388 10.38 -12.67 20.67
CA THR A 388 9.98 -12.12 19.37
C THR A 388 11.18 -12.03 18.43
N VAL A 389 10.98 -12.42 17.17
CA VAL A 389 11.95 -12.20 16.10
C VAL A 389 11.77 -10.78 15.56
N VAL A 390 12.75 -9.93 15.83
CA VAL A 390 12.85 -8.57 15.27
C VAL A 390 14.13 -8.51 14.43
N LEU A 391 14.04 -7.98 13.21
CA LEU A 391 15.20 -7.86 12.34
C LEU A 391 16.13 -6.72 12.80
N THR A 392 17.44 -6.96 12.74
CA THR A 392 18.44 -5.87 12.84
C THR A 392 18.42 -5.04 11.55
N LEU A 393 19.18 -3.93 11.48
CA LEU A 393 19.38 -3.21 10.20
C LEU A 393 19.89 -4.15 9.09
N ARG A 394 20.89 -4.98 9.39
CA ARG A 394 21.40 -5.99 8.44
C ARG A 394 20.34 -7.05 8.11
N GLY A 395 19.54 -7.45 9.09
CA GLY A 395 18.42 -8.37 8.91
C GLY A 395 17.37 -7.84 7.94
N ARG A 396 17.06 -6.54 7.99
CA ARG A 396 16.10 -5.88 7.09
C ARG A 396 16.52 -5.98 5.62
N LEU A 397 17.82 -5.81 5.34
CA LEU A 397 18.39 -5.96 4.00
C LEU A 397 18.36 -7.40 3.47
N LEU A 398 18.25 -8.38 4.37
CA LEU A 398 18.28 -9.81 4.08
C LEU A 398 17.00 -10.51 4.55
N ALA A 399 15.87 -9.81 4.55
CA ALA A 399 14.61 -10.31 5.12
C ALA A 399 14.18 -11.63 4.47
N ASP A 400 14.32 -11.77 3.14
CA ASP A 400 13.95 -12.99 2.41
C ASP A 400 14.77 -14.21 2.83
N LEU A 401 16.06 -14.01 3.13
CA LEU A 401 16.92 -15.06 3.69
C LEU A 401 16.39 -15.50 5.06
N VAL A 402 16.07 -14.53 5.93
CA VAL A 402 15.56 -14.82 7.28
C VAL A 402 14.22 -15.56 7.21
N VAL A 403 13.30 -15.10 6.35
CA VAL A 403 12.00 -15.74 6.10
C VAL A 403 12.21 -17.19 5.66
N ARG A 404 13.08 -17.43 4.67
CA ARG A 404 13.38 -18.78 4.19
C ARG A 404 13.90 -19.68 5.31
N GLU A 405 14.88 -19.22 6.08
CA GLU A 405 15.46 -20.00 7.19
C GLU A 405 14.41 -20.36 8.26
N LEU A 406 13.51 -19.43 8.59
CA LEU A 406 12.45 -19.67 9.58
C LEU A 406 11.34 -20.60 9.08
N LEU A 407 11.16 -20.70 7.76
CA LEU A 407 10.17 -21.56 7.11
C LEU A 407 10.73 -22.90 6.61
N SER A 408 12.04 -23.14 6.71
CA SER A 408 12.75 -24.33 6.20
C SER A 408 12.56 -25.59 7.07
N GLY A 409 11.39 -25.74 7.68
CA GLY A 409 11.05 -26.78 8.66
C GLY A 409 10.20 -27.92 8.10
#